data_AF-A0A4Z2HG85-F1
#
_entry.id   AF-A0A4Z2HG85-F1
#
_cell.length_a   1.000
_cell.length_b   1.000
_cell.length_c   1.000
_cell.angle_alpha   90.00
_cell.angle_beta   90.00
_cell.angle_gamma   90.00
#
_symmetry.space_group_name_H-M   'P 1'
#
loop_
_entity.id
_entity.type
_entity.pdbx_description
1 polymer ?
#
loop_
_entity_poly.entity_id
_entity_poly.type
_entity_poly.pdbx_seq_one_letter_code
_entity_poly.pdbx_strand_id
1 'polypeptide(L)'
;MNFGGNYEECRATADWLLAGTPVRPTVAIVCGSGMGGLAEMLKDPQVFKYSDIPNFPRSTVHGHAGQLVFGSLKGKQCVCMQGRFHLYEGYPVQKVSSRSEREIYIYTHIYIYVYIYMYIYTYIHIYIHIYIYTYIYIYIYTYIHIYINI
;
A
#
# COMPACT_ATOMS: atom_id res chain seq x y z
N MET A 1 -20.49 0.10 14.31
CA MET A 1 -19.36 -0.83 14.54
C MET A 1 -18.09 -0.06 14.20
N ASN A 2 -17.25 0.23 15.19
CA ASN A 2 -16.00 0.98 14.99
C ASN A 2 -14.97 0.05 14.35
N PHE A 3 -14.61 0.29 13.09
CA PHE A 3 -13.71 -0.56 12.30
C PHE A 3 -12.26 -0.01 12.21
N GLY A 4 -11.86 0.86 13.13
CA GLY A 4 -10.50 1.38 13.25
C GLY A 4 -9.93 1.10 14.63
N GLY A 5 -8.69 0.59 14.70
CA GLY A 5 -8.01 0.37 15.97
C GLY A 5 -7.98 1.67 16.77
N ASN A 6 -8.73 1.71 17.88
CA ASN A 6 -8.77 2.91 18.71
C ASN A 6 -7.48 3.00 19.55
N TYR A 7 -7.20 4.19 20.11
CA TYR A 7 -5.98 4.44 20.89
C TYR A 7 -5.74 3.39 21.99
N GLU A 8 -6.81 2.93 22.65
CA GLU A 8 -6.72 1.96 23.73
C GLU A 8 -6.32 0.57 23.24
N GLU A 9 -6.81 0.14 22.06
CA GLU A 9 -6.41 -1.14 21.46
C GLU A 9 -4.92 -1.15 21.10
N CYS A 10 -4.44 -0.08 20.47
CA CYS A 10 -3.01 0.09 20.14
C CYS A 10 -2.14 0.13 21.41
N ARG A 11 -2.61 0.83 22.45
CA ARG A 11 -1.92 0.92 23.73
C ARG A 11 -1.83 -0.44 24.41
N ALA A 12 -2.94 -1.17 24.50
CA ALA A 12 -2.97 -2.51 25.10
C ALA A 12 -2.04 -3.49 24.36
N THR A 13 -2.01 -3.44 23.02
CA THR A 13 -1.07 -4.24 22.21
C THR A 13 0.37 -3.86 22.51
N ALA A 14 0.68 -2.56 22.58
CA ALA A 14 2.03 -2.07 22.88
C ALA A 14 2.48 -2.48 24.29
N ASP A 15 1.62 -2.30 25.30
CA ASP A 15 1.92 -2.66 26.69
C ASP A 15 2.17 -4.17 26.84
N TRP A 16 1.37 -5.00 26.15
CA TRP A 16 1.57 -6.45 26.12
C TRP A 16 2.93 -6.84 25.52
N LEU A 17 3.33 -6.21 24.42
CA LEU A 17 4.65 -6.44 23.80
C LEU A 17 5.79 -5.92 24.68
N LEU A 18 5.63 -4.74 25.31
CA LEU A 18 6.64 -4.16 26.20
C LEU A 18 6.90 -5.02 27.44
N ALA A 19 5.87 -5.70 27.94
CA ALA A 19 5.97 -6.68 29.01
C ALA A 19 6.55 -8.02 28.52
N GLY A 20 6.26 -8.41 27.28
CA GLY A 20 6.70 -9.68 26.69
C GLY A 20 8.17 -9.74 26.27
N THR A 21 8.82 -8.60 26.02
CA THR A 21 10.23 -8.55 25.62
C THR A 21 10.99 -7.39 26.24
N PRO A 22 12.27 -7.54 26.63
CA PRO A 22 13.14 -6.43 27.01
C PRO A 22 13.65 -5.62 25.79
N VAL A 23 13.48 -6.13 24.56
CA VAL A 23 13.95 -5.46 23.34
C VAL A 23 13.13 -4.18 23.12
N ARG A 24 13.81 -3.08 22.86
CA ARG A 24 13.25 -1.76 22.55
C ARG A 24 13.68 -1.38 21.13
N PRO A 25 12.94 -1.88 20.11
CA PRO A 25 13.34 -1.70 18.73
C PRO A 25 13.31 -0.23 18.33
N THR A 26 14.35 0.19 17.61
CA THR A 26 14.43 1.53 17.00
C THR A 26 14.10 1.49 15.50
N VAL A 27 14.04 0.29 14.93
CA VAL A 27 13.73 0.03 13.52
C VAL A 27 12.66 -1.06 13.44
N ALA A 28 11.60 -0.80 12.67
CA ALA A 28 10.60 -1.81 12.31
C ALA A 28 10.76 -2.16 10.83
N ILE A 29 10.78 -3.45 10.51
CA ILE A 29 10.97 -3.98 9.17
C ILE A 29 9.74 -4.81 8.79
N VAL A 30 9.07 -4.47 7.69
CA VAL A 30 7.92 -5.23 7.19
C VAL A 30 8.37 -6.19 6.09
N CYS A 31 8.41 -7.49 6.38
CA CYS A 31 8.83 -8.50 5.42
C CYS A 31 7.65 -8.88 4.50
N GLY A 32 7.72 -8.44 3.25
CA GLY A 32 6.84 -8.87 2.17
C GLY A 32 7.10 -10.32 1.71
N SER A 33 6.31 -10.77 0.73
CA SER A 33 6.43 -12.10 0.13
C SER A 33 7.86 -12.37 -0.36
N GLY A 34 8.43 -13.53 0.02
CA GLY A 34 9.80 -13.91 -0.32
C GLY A 34 10.90 -13.32 0.58
N MET A 35 10.58 -12.40 1.49
CA MET A 35 11.56 -11.78 2.41
C MET A 35 11.55 -12.39 3.82
N GLY A 36 11.01 -13.60 3.99
CA GLY A 36 10.95 -14.30 5.28
C GLY A 36 12.32 -14.44 5.95
N GLY A 37 13.35 -14.82 5.19
CA GLY A 37 14.71 -15.01 5.70
C GLY A 37 15.36 -13.77 6.34
N LEU A 38 14.81 -12.56 6.13
CA LEU A 38 15.32 -11.35 6.76
C LEU A 38 15.18 -11.38 8.29
N ALA A 39 14.12 -11.98 8.82
CA ALA A 39 13.99 -12.10 10.27
C ALA A 39 14.87 -13.22 10.86
N GLU A 40 15.26 -14.21 10.05
CA GLU A 40 16.22 -15.25 10.45
C GLU A 40 17.65 -14.69 10.62
N MET A 41 17.94 -13.54 10.01
CA MET A 41 19.22 -12.84 10.19
C MET A 41 19.30 -12.02 11.50
N LEU A 42 18.21 -11.94 12.28
CA LEU A 42 18.24 -11.26 13.58
C LEU A 42 19.02 -12.08 14.60
N LYS A 43 19.89 -11.41 15.35
CA LYS A 43 20.55 -11.96 16.53
C LYS A 43 19.59 -11.93 17.72
N ASP A 44 19.67 -12.95 18.56
CA ASP A 44 18.88 -13.14 19.78
C ASP A 44 17.36 -12.97 19.54
N PRO A 45 16.78 -13.73 18.57
CA PRO A 45 15.41 -13.51 18.15
C PRO A 45 14.41 -13.89 19.24
N GLN A 46 13.40 -13.03 19.45
CA GLN A 46 12.23 -13.28 20.27
C GLN A 46 10.98 -13.21 19.39
N VAL A 47 10.25 -14.32 19.29
CA VAL A 47 9.17 -14.49 18.33
C VAL A 47 7.82 -14.43 19.02
N PHE A 48 6.91 -13.60 18.49
CA PHE A 48 5.52 -13.47 18.94
C PHE A 48 4.59 -13.74 17.76
N LYS A 49 3.75 -14.76 17.85
CA LYS A 49 2.75 -15.03 16.81
C LYS A 49 1.65 -13.98 16.85
N TYR A 50 1.17 -13.57 15.69
CA TYR A 50 0.05 -12.63 15.59
C TYR A 50 -1.21 -13.14 16.30
N SER A 51 -1.39 -14.46 16.41
CA SER A 51 -2.51 -15.07 17.14
C SER A 51 -2.50 -14.79 18.64
N ASP A 52 -1.33 -14.53 19.21
CA ASP A 52 -1.11 -14.42 20.65
C ASP A 52 -1.09 -12.96 21.09
N ILE A 53 -0.88 -12.04 20.13
CA ILE A 53 -0.82 -10.60 20.37
C ILE A 53 -2.27 -10.06 20.43
N PRO A 54 -2.66 -9.40 21.54
CA PRO A 54 -3.98 -8.79 21.66
C PRO A 54 -4.27 -7.80 20.52
N ASN A 55 -5.51 -7.80 20.03
CA ASN A 55 -6.01 -6.91 18.97
C ASN A 55 -5.29 -7.03 17.61
N PHE A 56 -4.32 -7.92 17.47
CA PHE A 56 -3.54 -8.06 16.25
C PHE A 56 -4.33 -8.83 15.16
N PRO A 57 -4.18 -8.47 13.88
CA PRO A 57 -4.85 -9.19 12.80
C PRO A 57 -4.21 -10.57 12.60
N ARG A 58 -5.00 -11.57 12.16
CA ARG A 58 -4.47 -12.89 11.80
C ARG A 58 -4.14 -12.95 10.31
N SER A 59 -2.93 -13.35 9.97
CA SER A 59 -2.58 -13.60 8.56
C SER A 59 -3.26 -14.89 8.09
N THR A 60 -3.97 -14.86 6.96
CA THR A 60 -4.62 -16.07 6.40
C THR A 60 -3.96 -16.55 5.11
N VAL A 61 -3.02 -15.77 4.54
CA VAL A 61 -2.34 -16.10 3.29
C VAL A 61 -1.17 -17.06 3.49
N HIS A 62 -1.08 -18.06 2.61
CA HIS A 62 0.00 -19.05 2.57
C HIS A 62 1.36 -18.38 2.33
N GLY A 63 2.39 -18.72 3.13
CA GLY A 63 3.73 -18.12 3.03
C GLY A 63 3.97 -16.90 3.93
N HIS A 64 2.97 -16.44 4.68
CA HIS A 64 3.14 -15.49 5.77
C HIS A 64 3.21 -16.27 7.09
N ALA A 65 4.36 -16.26 7.75
CA ALA A 65 4.52 -16.93 9.04
C ALA A 65 3.61 -16.33 10.12
N GLY A 66 3.24 -15.05 9.98
CA GLY A 66 2.28 -14.40 10.84
C GLY A 66 2.85 -14.14 12.23
N GLN A 67 4.06 -13.57 12.30
CA GLN A 67 4.76 -13.34 13.55
C GLN A 67 5.60 -12.06 13.56
N LEU A 68 5.74 -11.46 14.73
CA LEU A 68 6.73 -10.44 15.04
C LEU A 68 7.99 -11.12 15.54
N VAL A 69 9.15 -10.73 15.03
CA VAL A 69 10.46 -11.21 15.46
C VAL A 69 11.28 -10.02 15.94
N PHE A 70 11.47 -9.91 17.25
CA PHE A 70 12.33 -8.91 17.86
C PHE A 70 13.77 -9.44 17.91
N GLY A 71 14.77 -8.58 17.77
CA GLY A 71 16.16 -9.00 17.88
C GLY A 71 17.11 -7.86 17.53
N SER A 72 18.36 -8.20 17.20
CA SER A 72 19.35 -7.22 16.74
C SER A 72 19.83 -7.49 15.32
N LEU A 73 19.85 -6.44 14.49
CA LEU A 73 20.47 -6.45 13.16
C LEU A 73 21.60 -5.42 13.13
N LYS A 74 22.84 -5.86 12.85
CA LYS A 74 24.02 -4.98 12.81
C LYS A 74 24.15 -4.06 14.04
N GLY A 75 23.85 -4.57 15.23
CA GLY A 75 23.94 -3.83 16.49
C GLY A 75 22.78 -2.86 16.76
N LYS A 76 21.76 -2.81 15.89
CA LYS A 76 20.52 -2.06 16.12
C LYS A 76 19.44 -3.00 16.60
N GLN A 77 18.66 -2.58 17.60
CA GLN A 77 17.49 -3.33 18.03
C GLN A 77 16.36 -3.11 17.02
N CYS A 78 15.81 -4.20 16.52
CA CYS A 78 14.84 -4.22 15.43
C CYS A 78 13.66 -5.12 15.78
N VAL A 79 12.52 -4.85 15.14
CA VAL A 79 11.40 -5.77 15.07
C VAL A 79 11.05 -6.03 13.60
N CYS A 80 10.93 -7.30 13.24
CA CYS A 80 10.55 -7.74 11.91
C CYS A 80 9.13 -8.30 11.92
N MET A 81 8.27 -7.79 11.05
CA MET A 81 6.96 -8.39 10.75
C MET A 81 7.16 -9.46 9.66
N GLN A 82 7.14 -10.73 10.02
CA GLN A 82 7.18 -11.84 9.06
C GLN A 82 5.78 -12.13 8.52
N GLY A 83 5.41 -11.26 7.59
CA GLY A 83 4.16 -11.30 6.88
C GLY A 83 3.29 -10.08 7.15
N ARG A 84 2.54 -9.70 6.13
CA ARG A 84 1.71 -8.49 6.10
C ARG A 84 0.26 -8.89 5.90
N PHE A 85 -0.63 -8.03 6.35
CA PHE A 85 -2.04 -8.13 6.05
C PHE A 85 -2.32 -7.47 4.71
N HIS A 86 -3.28 -7.98 3.97
CA HIS A 86 -3.69 -7.45 2.69
C HIS A 86 -5.16 -7.08 2.72
N LEU A 87 -5.53 -6.04 1.97
CA LEU A 87 -6.91 -5.59 1.84
C LEU A 87 -7.83 -6.69 1.28
N TYR A 88 -7.29 -7.54 0.39
CA TYR A 88 -8.06 -8.65 -0.19
C TYR A 88 -8.33 -9.79 0.80
N GLU A 89 -7.70 -9.82 1.98
CA GLU A 89 -8.02 -10.78 3.05
C GLU A 89 -9.33 -10.41 3.79
N GLY A 90 -10.01 -9.34 3.36
CA GLY A 90 -11.27 -8.87 3.95
C GLY A 90 -11.08 -7.92 5.14
N TYR A 91 -9.84 -7.49 5.41
CA TYR A 91 -9.55 -6.56 6.48
C TYR A 91 -9.86 -5.11 6.08
N PRO A 92 -10.45 -4.30 6.99
CA PRO A 92 -10.61 -2.87 6.76
C PRO A 92 -9.23 -2.20 6.64
N VAL A 93 -9.15 -1.10 5.89
CA VAL A 93 -7.89 -0.40 5.58
C VAL A 93 -7.12 0.00 6.84
N GLN A 94 -7.85 0.38 7.90
CA GLN A 94 -7.31 0.75 9.21
C GLN A 94 -6.61 -0.40 9.94
N LYS A 95 -6.94 -1.65 9.58
CA LYS A 95 -6.35 -2.86 10.16
C LYS A 95 -5.18 -3.39 9.35
N VAL A 96 -5.15 -3.09 8.05
CA VAL A 96 -4.03 -3.41 7.14
C VAL A 96 -2.92 -2.36 7.22
N SER A 97 -3.30 -1.10 7.35
CA SER A 97 -2.39 0.02 7.55
C SER A 97 -2.78 0.70 8.84
N SER A 98 -1.83 0.92 9.74
CA SER A 98 -1.98 1.77 10.92
C SER A 98 -2.10 3.26 10.55
N ARG A 99 -2.69 3.58 9.40
CA ARG A 99 -2.91 4.93 8.91
C ARG A 99 -4.22 5.47 9.45
N SER A 100 -4.21 6.75 9.82
CA SER A 100 -5.41 7.46 10.24
C SER A 100 -6.41 7.56 9.09
N GLU A 101 -7.71 7.56 9.40
CA GLU A 101 -8.80 7.68 8.42
C GLU A 101 -8.65 8.92 7.53
N ARG A 102 -8.04 9.98 8.06
CA ARG A 102 -7.74 11.22 7.33
C ARG A 102 -6.75 11.01 6.18
N GLU A 103 -5.69 10.23 6.37
CA GLU A 103 -4.71 9.98 5.30
C GLU A 103 -5.31 9.12 4.18
N ILE A 104 -6.17 8.16 4.53
CA ILE A 104 -6.88 7.32 3.55
C ILE A 104 -7.82 8.18 2.70
N TYR A 105 -8.58 9.06 3.33
CA TYR A 105 -9.49 9.97 2.63
C TYR A 105 -8.75 10.92 1.69
N ILE A 106 -7.64 11.50 2.14
CA ILE A 106 -6.82 12.39 1.31
C ILE A 106 -6.25 11.63 0.11
N TYR A 107 -5.72 10.42 0.33
CA TYR A 107 -5.16 9.61 -0.74
C TYR A 107 -6.22 9.19 -1.77
N THR A 108 -7.38 8.72 -1.33
CA THR A 108 -8.46 8.33 -2.25
C THR A 108 -9.00 9.52 -3.02
N HIS A 109 -9.16 10.67 -2.35
CA HIS A 109 -9.61 11.90 -3.01
C HIS A 109 -8.61 12.38 -4.07
N ILE A 110 -7.32 12.44 -3.74
CA ILE A 110 -6.25 12.81 -4.69
C ILE A 110 -6.19 11.82 -5.85
N TYR A 111 -6.23 10.51 -5.57
CA TYR A 111 -6.16 9.48 -6.61
C TYR A 111 -7.34 9.58 -7.59
N ILE A 112 -8.56 9.71 -7.07
CA ILE A 112 -9.77 9.86 -7.89
C ILE A 112 -9.69 11.14 -8.72
N TYR A 113 -9.30 12.26 -8.11
CA TYR A 113 -9.17 13.54 -8.80
C TYR A 113 -8.15 13.49 -9.94
N VAL A 114 -6.95 12.98 -9.68
CA VAL A 114 -5.89 12.84 -10.69
C VAL A 114 -6.31 11.90 -11.81
N TYR A 115 -6.92 10.77 -11.48
CA TYR A 115 -7.37 9.79 -12.47
C TYR A 115 -8.45 10.37 -13.38
N ILE A 116 -9.48 11.02 -12.81
CA ILE A 116 -10.55 11.66 -13.57
C ILE A 116 -9.98 12.79 -14.44
N TYR A 117 -9.13 13.66 -13.89
CA TYR A 117 -8.54 14.77 -14.62
C TYR A 117 -7.69 14.28 -15.80
N MET A 118 -6.81 13.30 -15.56
CA MET A 118 -5.97 12.71 -16.60
C MET A 118 -6.82 12.06 -17.69
N TYR A 119 -7.86 11.31 -17.32
CA TYR A 119 -8.74 10.64 -18.27
C TYR A 119 -9.51 11.64 -19.13
N ILE A 120 -10.13 12.65 -18.53
CA ILE A 120 -10.85 13.72 -19.25
C ILE A 120 -9.90 14.49 -20.15
N TYR A 121 -8.77 14.95 -19.61
CA TYR A 121 -7.79 15.75 -20.37
C TYR A 121 -7.26 14.96 -21.56
N THR A 122 -6.84 13.71 -21.34
CA THR A 122 -6.30 12.85 -22.39
C THR A 122 -7.36 12.55 -23.44
N TYR A 123 -8.59 12.21 -23.04
CA TYR A 123 -9.67 11.90 -23.97
C TYR A 123 -10.07 13.11 -24.82
N ILE A 124 -10.30 14.27 -24.20
CA ILE A 124 -10.64 15.51 -24.90
C ILE A 124 -9.51 15.93 -25.82
N HIS A 125 -8.27 15.97 -25.31
CA HIS A 125 -7.13 16.46 -26.07
C HIS A 125 -6.82 15.54 -27.26
N ILE A 126 -6.82 14.22 -27.07
CA ILE A 126 -6.59 13.26 -28.15
C ILE A 126 -7.73 13.33 -29.17
N TYR A 127 -8.98 13.32 -28.73
CA TYR A 127 -10.12 13.30 -29.63
C TYR A 127 -10.22 14.57 -30.47
N ILE A 128 -10.09 15.75 -29.85
CA ILE A 128 -10.09 17.05 -30.55
C ILE A 128 -8.90 17.12 -31.52
N HIS A 129 -7.70 16.81 -31.05
CA HIS A 129 -6.50 16.99 -31.86
C HIS A 129 -6.46 16.02 -33.05
N ILE A 130 -6.85 14.75 -32.85
CA ILE A 130 -6.94 13.78 -33.94
C ILE A 130 -8.07 14.16 -34.90
N TYR A 131 -9.27 14.47 -34.41
CA TYR A 131 -10.42 14.74 -35.26
C TYR A 131 -10.20 15.99 -36.12
N ILE A 132 -9.75 17.10 -35.52
CA ILE A 132 -9.50 18.35 -36.24
C ILE A 132 -8.37 18.17 -37.26
N TYR A 133 -7.25 17.58 -36.86
CA TYR A 133 -6.10 17.41 -37.75
C TYR A 133 -6.44 16.50 -38.94
N THR A 134 -7.12 15.38 -38.67
CA THR A 134 -7.52 14.42 -39.72
C THR A 134 -8.54 15.04 -40.65
N TYR A 135 -9.54 15.76 -40.13
CA TYR A 135 -10.57 16.41 -40.95
C TYR A 135 -9.99 17.50 -41.85
N ILE A 136 -9.17 18.40 -41.30
CA ILE A 136 -8.52 19.48 -42.06
C ILE A 136 -7.58 18.88 -43.11
N TYR A 137 -6.76 17.90 -42.73
CA TYR A 137 -5.82 17.26 -43.65
C TYR A 137 -6.55 16.59 -44.83
N ILE A 138 -7.59 15.79 -44.56
CA ILE A 138 -8.39 15.16 -45.61
C ILE A 138 -9.03 16.22 -46.51
N TYR A 139 -9.66 17.24 -45.92
CA TYR A 139 -10.34 18.28 -46.70
C TYR A 139 -9.38 19.03 -47.63
N ILE A 140 -8.24 19.49 -47.12
CA ILE A 140 -7.23 20.19 -47.92
C ILE A 140 -6.66 19.27 -49.01
N TYR A 141 -6.30 18.03 -48.65
CA TYR A 141 -5.73 17.07 -49.60
C TYR A 141 -6.71 16.76 -50.73
N THR A 142 -7.97 16.47 -50.41
CA THR A 142 -9.02 16.21 -51.39
C THR A 142 -9.29 17.44 -52.27
N TYR A 143 -9.35 18.65 -51.70
CA TYR A 143 -9.56 19.87 -52.46
C TYR A 143 -8.42 20.14 -53.45
N ILE A 144 -7.16 20.06 -53.01
CA ILE A 144 -6.00 20.24 -53.89
C ILE A 144 -5.99 19.19 -55.00
N HIS A 145 -6.27 17.93 -54.68
CA HIS A 145 -6.25 16.85 -55.66
C HIS A 145 -7.37 16.99 -56.71
N ILE A 146 -8.55 17.48 -56.33
CA ILE A 146 -9.69 17.64 -57.25
C ILE A 146 -9.57 18.91 -58.10
N TYR A 147 -9.13 20.03 -57.53
CA TYR A 147 -9.26 21.34 -58.18
C TYR A 147 -7.95 21.94 -58.69
N ILE A 148 -6.79 21.44 -58.24
CA ILE A 148 -5.47 21.98 -58.64
C ILE A 148 -4.66 20.99 -59.50
N ASN A 149 -4.87 19.68 -59.36
CA ASN A 149 -4.19 18.64 -60.15
C ASN A 149 -5.00 18.14 -61.37
N ILE A 150 -5.85 18.99 -61.95
CA ILE A 150 -6.47 18.80 -63.28
C ILE A 150 -5.85 19.83 -64.21
#